data_AF-A0A4R0YXE6-F1
#
_entry.id   AF-A0A4R0YXE6-F1
#
_cell.length_a   1.000
_cell.length_b   1.000
_cell.length_c   1.000
_cell.angle_alpha   90.00
_cell.angle_beta   90.00
_cell.angle_gamma   90.00
#
_symmetry.space_group_name_H-M   'P 1'
#
loop_
_entity.id
_entity.type
_entity.pdbx_description
1 polymer ?
#
loop_
_entity_poly.entity_id
_entity_poly.type
_entity_poly.pdbx_seq_one_letter_code
_entity_poly.pdbx_strand_id
1 'polypeptide(L)'
;MRTILRLSALLLLLGAFSAFAQAVEPSMSLEEAVNQVQQETQGKILSASTVRRGRNAFEHRIKVLTPNGHVRVVTVNTDAAKSPSSPDSTKNPAGNGEGNKEKH
;
A
#
# COMPACT_ATOMS: atom_id res chain seq x y z
N MET A 1 6.06 55.80 -48.06
CA MET A 1 7.20 54.86 -48.21
C MET A 1 7.70 54.58 -46.79
N ARG A 2 7.15 53.59 -46.06
CA ARG A 2 7.40 52.13 -46.12
C ARG A 2 8.80 51.70 -45.63
N THR A 3 9.15 51.97 -44.37
CA THR A 3 10.21 51.22 -43.64
C THR A 3 9.98 51.12 -42.12
N ILE A 4 8.73 51.12 -41.63
CA ILE A 4 8.39 50.68 -40.24
C ILE A 4 8.27 49.14 -40.23
N LEU A 5 9.23 48.47 -40.88
CA LEU A 5 9.19 47.05 -41.18
C LEU A 5 9.85 46.26 -40.04
N ARG A 6 9.00 45.77 -39.13
CA ARG A 6 9.02 44.37 -38.65
C ARG A 6 10.34 43.84 -38.05
N LEU A 7 10.73 44.27 -36.85
CA LEU A 7 11.83 43.58 -36.16
C LEU A 7 11.68 43.40 -34.64
N SER A 8 10.46 43.44 -34.11
CA SER A 8 10.23 43.12 -32.69
C SER A 8 9.01 42.23 -32.46
N ALA A 9 8.66 41.44 -33.48
CA ALA A 9 7.59 40.45 -33.42
C ALA A 9 8.15 39.04 -33.67
N LEU A 10 9.29 38.66 -33.08
CA LEU A 10 9.75 37.27 -33.06
C LEU A 10 10.93 37.07 -32.09
N LEU A 11 10.69 37.12 -30.78
CA LEU A 11 11.59 36.42 -29.85
C LEU A 11 10.78 35.37 -29.07
N LEU A 12 10.62 34.26 -29.78
CA LEU A 12 10.82 32.91 -29.25
C LEU A 12 10.14 32.60 -27.92
N LEU A 13 8.90 32.11 -28.06
CA LEU A 13 8.43 30.86 -27.46
C LEU A 13 9.59 29.90 -27.09
N LEU A 14 10.11 30.02 -25.86
CA LEU A 14 10.88 29.00 -25.16
C LEU A 14 9.96 28.58 -24.00
N GLY A 15 9.19 27.51 -24.12
CA GLY A 15 9.74 26.17 -24.06
C GLY A 15 9.78 25.71 -22.60
N ALA A 16 8.62 25.56 -21.97
CA ALA A 16 8.47 24.83 -20.71
C ALA A 16 7.32 23.83 -20.87
N PHE A 17 7.52 22.84 -21.73
CA PHE A 17 6.76 21.59 -21.66
C PHE A 17 7.23 20.88 -20.40
N SER A 18 6.62 21.19 -19.26
CA SER A 18 6.74 20.38 -18.05
C SER A 18 6.08 19.04 -18.35
N ALA A 19 6.88 18.04 -18.71
CA ALA A 19 6.43 16.66 -18.75
C ALA A 19 6.06 16.26 -17.32
N PHE A 20 4.78 16.35 -16.98
CA PHE A 20 4.23 15.74 -15.78
C PHE A 20 4.38 14.23 -15.94
N ALA A 21 5.47 13.68 -15.40
CA ALA A 21 5.58 12.26 -15.18
C ALA A 21 4.41 11.86 -14.28
N GLN A 22 3.48 11.07 -14.82
CA GLN A 22 2.37 10.52 -14.05
C GLN A 22 2.95 9.53 -13.04
N ALA A 23 3.22 10.00 -11.83
CA ALA A 23 3.57 9.14 -10.71
C ALA A 23 2.38 8.21 -10.46
N VAL A 24 2.62 6.90 -10.54
CA VAL A 24 1.62 5.90 -10.19
C VAL A 24 1.53 5.91 -8.67
N GLU A 25 0.50 6.55 -8.15
CA GLU A 25 0.20 6.58 -6.72
C GLU A 25 -0.53 5.29 -6.31
N PRO A 26 -0.30 4.77 -5.09
CA PRO A 26 -1.07 3.67 -4.55
C PRO A 26 -2.54 4.06 -4.40
N SER A 27 -3.46 3.11 -4.60
CA SER A 27 -4.91 3.40 -4.48
C SER A 27 -5.33 3.73 -3.04
N MET A 28 -4.61 3.21 -2.06
CA MET A 28 -4.77 3.49 -0.64
C MET A 28 -3.53 4.23 -0.16
N SER A 29 -3.70 5.32 0.58
CA SER A 29 -2.57 6.06 1.12
C SER A 29 -1.93 5.33 2.31
N LEU A 30 -0.65 5.64 2.59
CA LEU A 30 0.03 5.10 3.78
C LEU A 30 -0.65 5.53 5.08
N GLU A 31 -1.14 6.78 5.13
CA GLU A 31 -1.79 7.34 6.32
C GLU A 31 -3.13 6.67 6.61
N GLU A 32 -3.92 6.40 5.57
CA GLU A 32 -5.15 5.63 5.68
C GLU A 32 -4.89 4.22 6.23
N ALA A 33 -3.84 3.55 5.74
CA ALA A 33 -3.46 2.23 6.23
C ALA A 33 -2.99 2.27 7.69
N VAL A 34 -2.27 3.32 8.09
CA VAL A 34 -1.87 3.54 9.48
C VAL A 34 -3.09 3.72 10.39
N ASN A 35 -4.04 4.56 9.99
CA ASN A 35 -5.28 4.79 10.75
C ASN A 35 -6.08 3.50 10.90
N GLN A 36 -6.24 2.72 9.82
CA GLN A 36 -6.90 1.44 9.86
C GLN A 36 -6.20 0.47 10.83
N VAL A 37 -4.89 0.29 10.71
CA VAL A 37 -4.12 -0.62 11.57
C VAL A 37 -4.19 -0.19 13.04
N GLN A 38 -4.14 1.11 13.33
CA GLN A 38 -4.25 1.61 14.69
C GLN A 38 -5.63 1.33 15.29
N GLN A 39 -6.71 1.50 14.53
CA GLN A 39 -8.07 1.19 14.98
C GLN A 39 -8.26 -0.32 15.20
N GLU A 40 -7.74 -1.17 14.32
CA GLU A 40 -7.90 -2.62 14.44
C GLU A 40 -7.06 -3.21 15.58
N THR A 41 -5.83 -2.74 15.75
CA THR A 41 -4.88 -3.33 16.71
C THR A 41 -4.89 -2.65 18.09
N GLN A 42 -5.46 -1.44 18.18
CA GLN A 42 -5.41 -0.58 19.36
C GLN A 42 -3.96 -0.37 19.88
N GLY A 43 -2.98 -0.49 18.96
CA GLY A 43 -1.55 -0.47 19.27
C GLY A 43 -0.87 0.85 18.92
N LYS A 44 0.37 0.99 19.38
CA LYS A 44 1.23 2.14 19.01
C LYS A 44 1.98 1.83 17.73
N ILE A 45 1.88 2.73 16.76
CA ILE A 45 2.63 2.62 15.51
C ILE A 45 4.09 2.98 15.77
N LEU A 46 5.01 2.11 15.34
CA LEU A 46 6.45 2.30 15.45
C LEU A 46 7.08 2.73 14.13
N SER A 47 6.56 2.23 13.01
CA SER A 47 7.06 2.54 11.68
C SER A 47 6.01 2.17 10.63
N ALA A 48 5.95 2.92 9.54
CA ALA A 48 5.11 2.63 8.40
C ALA A 48 5.92 2.89 7.12
N SER A 49 5.84 1.97 6.16
CA SER A 49 6.60 2.07 4.91
C SER A 49 5.81 1.49 3.75
N THR A 50 5.90 2.11 2.58
CA THR A 50 5.34 1.58 1.34
C THR A 50 6.43 0.85 0.55
N VAL A 51 6.11 -0.35 0.07
CA VAL A 51 6.98 -1.19 -0.74
C VAL A 51 6.29 -1.45 -2.07
N ARG A 52 6.97 -1.14 -3.17
CA ARG A 52 6.48 -1.46 -4.52
C ARG A 52 6.74 -2.94 -4.82
N ARG A 53 5.71 -3.70 -5.17
CA ARG A 53 5.76 -5.13 -5.50
C ARG A 53 5.74 -5.42 -7.00
N GLY A 54 5.37 -4.44 -7.82
CA GLY A 54 5.30 -4.57 -9.27
C GLY A 54 5.08 -3.24 -9.96
N ARG A 55 4.65 -3.26 -11.23
CA ARG A 55 4.44 -2.02 -12.00
C ARG A 55 3.44 -1.09 -11.31
N ASN A 56 2.33 -1.61 -10.80
CA ASN A 56 1.28 -0.81 -10.13
C ASN A 56 0.81 -1.42 -8.80
N ALA A 57 1.59 -2.35 -8.22
CA ALA A 57 1.24 -3.01 -6.98
C ALA A 57 2.10 -2.46 -5.85
N PHE A 58 1.47 -2.03 -4.75
CA PHE A 58 2.14 -1.52 -3.55
C PHE A 58 1.64 -2.25 -2.30
N GLU A 59 2.52 -2.33 -1.31
CA GLU A 59 2.26 -2.88 0.01
C GLU A 59 2.63 -1.86 1.07
N HIS A 60 1.72 -1.58 1.99
CA HIS A 60 2.02 -0.81 3.19
C HIS A 60 2.38 -1.78 4.31
N ARG A 61 3.60 -1.66 4.83
CA ARG A 61 4.09 -2.44 5.97
C ARG A 61 4.14 -1.57 7.19
N ILE A 62 3.35 -1.92 8.20
CA ILE A 62 3.16 -1.14 9.41
C ILE A 62 3.63 -1.96 10.60
N LYS A 63 4.68 -1.48 11.28
CA LYS A 63 5.15 -2.04 12.54
C LYS A 63 4.33 -1.45 13.67
N VAL A 64 3.65 -2.30 14.42
CA VAL A 64 2.81 -1.91 15.55
C VAL A 64 3.27 -2.59 16.83
N LEU A 65 3.40 -1.83 17.90
CA LEU A 65 3.49 -2.32 19.26
C LEU A 65 2.07 -2.58 19.76
N THR A 66 1.71 -3.85 19.88
CA THR A 66 0.41 -4.28 20.43
C THR A 66 0.31 -3.97 21.92
N PRO A 67 -0.92 -3.85 22.48
CA PRO A 67 -1.12 -3.65 23.92
C PRO A 67 -0.47 -4.74 24.79
N ASN A 68 -0.32 -5.95 24.25
CA ASN A 68 0.37 -7.07 24.90
C ASN A 68 1.90 -6.93 24.89
N GLY A 69 2.45 -5.79 24.45
CA GLY A 69 3.89 -5.52 24.44
C GLY A 69 4.68 -6.13 23.28
N HIS A 70 4.02 -6.77 22.31
CA HIS A 70 4.69 -7.42 21.19
C HIS A 70 4.67 -6.53 19.94
N VAL A 71 5.76 -6.56 19.16
CA VAL A 71 5.82 -5.91 17.86
C VAL A 71 5.27 -6.86 16.79
N ARG A 72 4.29 -6.39 16.01
CA ARG A 72 3.75 -7.10 14.84
C ARG A 72 3.95 -6.26 13.59
N VAL A 73 4.13 -6.93 12.45
CA VAL A 73 4.15 -6.29 11.13
C VAL A 73 2.82 -6.59 10.46
N VAL A 74 2.05 -5.55 10.19
CA VAL A 74 0.78 -5.65 9.45
C VAL A 74 1.07 -5.22 8.00
N THR A 75 0.67 -6.05 7.05
CA THR A 75 0.81 -5.78 5.61
C THR A 75 -0.57 -5.47 5.04
N VAL A 76 -0.71 -4.29 4.47
CA VAL A 76 -1.93 -3.84 3.78
C VAL A 76 -1.61 -3.73 2.30
N ASN A 77 -2.29 -4.54 1.47
CA ASN A 77 -2.10 -4.50 0.03
C ASN A 77 -2.92 -3.35 -0.55
N THR A 78 -2.33 -2.60 -1.48
CA THR A 78 -3.02 -1.52 -2.20
C THR A 78 -3.62 -1.99 -3.51
N ASP A 79 -3.62 -3.30 -3.80
CA ASP A 79 -4.33 -3.81 -4.96
C ASP A 79 -5.82 -3.75 -4.65
N ALA A 80 -6.61 -3.07 -5.49
CA ALA A 80 -8.03 -2.78 -5.31
C ALA A 80 -8.96 -4.01 -5.24
N ALA A 81 -8.42 -5.22 -5.06
CA ALA A 81 -9.16 -6.44 -4.88
C ALA A 81 -8.67 -7.13 -3.60
N LYS A 82 -9.55 -7.15 -2.60
CA LYS A 82 -9.55 -7.99 -1.40
C LYS A 82 -9.12 -7.27 -0.12
N SER A 83 -10.15 -6.82 0.59
CA SER A 83 -10.19 -6.51 2.02
C SER A 83 -9.19 -7.34 2.82
N PRO A 84 -8.56 -6.77 3.87
CA PRO A 84 -7.63 -7.51 4.70
C PRO A 84 -8.36 -8.70 5.30
N SER A 85 -7.97 -9.88 4.83
CA SER A 85 -8.34 -11.15 5.41
C SER A 85 -7.92 -11.13 6.88
N SER A 86 -8.90 -11.10 7.76
CA SER A 86 -8.74 -11.39 9.18
C SER A 86 -7.81 -12.59 9.35
N PRO A 87 -6.68 -12.46 10.05
CA PRO A 87 -5.79 -13.57 10.34
C PRO A 87 -6.36 -14.36 11.52
N ASP A 88 -7.53 -15.00 11.36
CA ASP A 88 -8.04 -15.98 12.33
C ASP A 88 -9.24 -16.70 11.73
N SER A 89 -9.13 -17.91 11.18
CA SER A 89 -9.27 -19.10 12.00
C SER A 89 -8.79 -20.31 11.19
N THR A 90 -7.51 -20.67 11.30
CA THR A 90 -7.16 -22.08 11.12
C THR A 90 -7.51 -22.80 12.42
N LYS A 91 -8.80 -23.01 12.67
CA LYS A 91 -9.26 -23.93 13.72
C LYS A 91 -9.23 -25.33 13.12
N ASN A 92 -8.03 -25.92 13.02
CA ASN A 92 -7.89 -27.36 12.97
C ASN A 92 -7.91 -27.86 14.43
N PRO A 93 -8.96 -28.54 14.91
CA PRO A 93 -8.80 -29.35 16.09
C PRO A 93 -7.95 -30.57 15.70
N ALA A 94 -6.68 -30.56 16.10
CA ALA A 94 -5.93 -31.79 16.28
C ALA A 94 -6.56 -32.54 17.47
N GLY A 95 -7.06 -33.76 17.27
CA GLY A 95 -7.53 -34.58 18.38
C GLY A 95 -8.51 -35.68 17.98
N ASN A 96 -8.00 -36.79 17.43
CA ASN A 96 -8.00 -38.08 18.13
C ASN A 96 -7.68 -39.19 17.12
N GLY A 97 -6.46 -39.69 17.21
CA GLY A 97 -6.13 -41.01 16.69
C GLY A 97 -6.83 -42.05 17.55
N GLU A 98 -8.03 -42.45 17.16
CA GLU A 98 -8.71 -43.61 17.73
C GLU A 98 -8.52 -44.77 16.76
N GLY A 99 -7.44 -45.51 16.98
CA GLY A 99 -7.26 -46.81 16.34
C GLY A 99 -8.37 -47.73 16.82
N ASN A 100 -9.15 -48.27 15.89
CA ASN A 100 -9.84 -49.51 16.15
C ASN A 100 -9.52 -50.53 15.05
N LYS A 101 -8.85 -51.60 15.49
CA LYS A 101 -8.66 -52.85 14.78
C LYS A 101 -10.00 -53.59 14.81
N GLU A 102 -10.38 -54.28 13.73
CA GLU A 102 -11.25 -55.48 13.64
C GLU A 102 -11.98 -55.44 12.29
N LYS A 103 -11.60 -56.27 11.30
CA LYS A 103 -11.92 -57.70 11.12
C LYS A 103 -13.39 -57.91 10.74
N HIS A 104 -13.67 -58.11 9.45
CA HIS A 104 -14.44 -59.23 8.90
C HIS A 104 -14.44 -59.20 7.37
#